data_AF-A0A382GTY4-F1
#
_entry.id   AF-A0A382GTY4-F1
#
_cell.length_a   1.000
_cell.length_b   1.000
_cell.length_c   1.000
_cell.angle_alpha   90.00
_cell.angle_beta   90.00
_cell.angle_gamma   90.00
#
_symmetry.space_group_name_H-M   'P 1'
#
loop_
_entity.id
_entity.type
_entity.pdbx_description
1 polymer ?
#
loop_
_entity_poly.entity_id
_entity_poly.type
_entity_poly.pdbx_seq_one_letter_code
_entity_poly.pdbx_strand_id
1 'polypeptide(L)' 'MSGEDKVAIVTGAGSGIGRGAAVALLAEGYSVVLAGRREDT' A
#
# COMPACT_ATOMS: atom_id res chain seq x y z
N MET A 1 -2.15 15.54 -0.12
CA MET A 1 -2.55 15.82 -1.52
C MET A 1 -3.87 15.08 -1.81
N SER A 2 -4.50 15.22 -2.98
CA SER A 2 -5.86 14.70 -3.30
C SER A 2 -5.90 13.21 -3.71
N GLY A 3 -5.30 12.33 -2.91
CA GLY A 3 -5.32 10.88 -3.14
C GLY A 3 -6.64 10.18 -2.77
N GLU A 4 -7.55 10.89 -2.11
CA GLU A 4 -8.74 10.34 -1.42
C GLU A 4 -9.67 9.48 -2.30
N ASP A 5 -9.71 9.71 -3.62
CA ASP A 5 -10.53 8.93 -4.57
C ASP A 5 -9.72 7.91 -5.40
N LYS A 6 -8.45 7.70 -5.07
CA LYS A 6 -7.55 6.81 -5.84
C LYS A 6 -7.28 5.51 -5.11
N VAL A 7 -7.24 4.42 -5.89
CA VAL A 7 -6.84 3.10 -5.41
C VAL A 7 -5.43 2.77 -5.89
N ALA A 8 -4.58 2.31 -4.97
CA ALA A 8 -3.25 1.80 -5.27
C ALA A 8 -3.11 0.33 -4.88
N ILE A 9 -2.59 -0.51 -5.77
CA ILE A 9 -2.25 -1.90 -5.48
C ILE A 9 -0.73 -1.98 -5.33
N VAL A 10 -0.27 -2.44 -4.16
CA VAL A 10 1.16 -2.58 -3.86
C VAL A 10 1.51 -4.05 -3.74
N THR A 11 2.37 -4.55 -4.64
CA THR A 11 2.90 -5.92 -4.57
C THR A 11 4.12 -5.98 -3.64
N GLY A 12 4.29 -7.12 -2.95
CA GLY A 12 5.37 -7.27 -1.97
C GLY A 12 5.21 -6.36 -0.74
N ALA A 13 3.97 -6.00 -0.39
CA ALA A 13 3.67 -5.01 0.64
C ALA A 13 3.87 -5.48 2.09
N GLY A 14 4.10 -6.78 2.32
CA GLY A 14 4.28 -7.34 3.67
C GLY A 14 5.59 -6.93 4.35
N SER A 15 6.61 -6.48 3.62
CA SER A 15 7.89 -6.07 4.22
C SER A 15 8.70 -5.08 3.35
N GLY A 16 9.78 -4.56 3.94
CA GLY A 16 10.78 -3.73 3.23
C GLY A 16 10.18 -2.51 2.52
N ILE A 17 10.63 -2.28 1.28
CA ILE A 17 10.26 -1.12 0.48
C ILE A 17 8.75 -1.13 0.15
N GLY A 18 8.18 -2.29 -0.17
CA GLY A 18 6.76 -2.40 -0.49
C GLY A 18 5.88 -1.95 0.67
N ARG A 19 6.21 -2.36 1.90
CA ARG A 19 5.53 -1.89 3.11
C ARG A 19 5.65 -0.38 3.30
N GLY A 20 6.85 0.18 3.11
CA GLY A 20 7.09 1.62 3.19
C GLY A 20 6.26 2.40 2.19
N ALA A 21 6.22 1.94 0.93
CA ALA A 21 5.42 2.55 -0.12
C ALA A 21 3.91 2.50 0.18
N ALA A 22 3.40 1.37 0.67
CA ALA A 22 2.00 1.25 1.06
C ALA A 22 1.59 2.24 2.16
N VAL A 23 2.43 2.40 3.19
CA VAL A 23 2.20 3.36 4.27
C VAL A 23 2.24 4.80 3.76
N ALA A 24 3.19 5.13 2.89
CA ALA A 24 3.28 6.47 2.31
C ALA A 24 2.06 6.82 1.44
N LEU A 25 1.60 5.88 0.61
CA LEU A 25 0.41 6.07 -0.21
C LEU A 25 -0.85 6.24 0.64
N LEU A 26 -0.98 5.46 1.71
CA LEU A 26 -2.09 5.60 2.65
C LEU A 26 -2.06 6.98 3.33
N ALA A 27 -0.88 7.47 3.72
CA ALA A 27 -0.72 8.81 4.30
C ALA A 27 -1.10 9.94 3.34
N GLU A 28 -0.97 9.73 2.02
CA GLU A 28 -1.42 10.65 0.98
C GLU A 28 -2.91 10.51 0.60
N GLY A 29 -3.65 9.68 1.35
CA GLY A 29 -5.11 9.54 1.23
C GLY A 29 -5.57 8.44 0.27
N TYR A 30 -4.67 7.63 -0.29
CA TYR A 30 -5.08 6.56 -1.19
C TYR A 30 -5.82 5.45 -0.42
N SER A 31 -6.79 4.81 -1.08
CA SER A 31 -7.20 3.46 -0.71
C SER A 31 -6.15 2.46 -1.19
N VAL A 32 -5.51 1.75 -0.28
CA VAL A 32 -4.36 0.89 -0.60
C VAL A 32 -4.73 -0.59 -0.45
N VAL A 33 -4.46 -1.38 -1.49
CA VAL A 33 -4.54 -2.84 -1.50
C VAL A 33 -3.15 -3.43 -1.37
N LEU A 34 -2.98 -4.35 -0.43
CA LEU A 34 -1.74 -5.07 -0.19
C LEU A 34 -1.79 -6.42 -0.93
N ALA A 35 -0.83 -6.67 -1.82
CA ALA A 35 -0.71 -7.92 -2.56
C ALA A 35 0.60 -8.63 -2.18
N GLY A 36 0.48 -9.77 -1.50
CA GLY A 36 1.59 -10.57 -0.99
C GLY A 36 1.40 -12.05 -1.25
N ARG A 37 2.47 -12.83 -1.10
CA ARG A 37 2.43 -14.31 -1.22
C ARG A 37 2.04 -15.00 0.08
N ARG A 38 2.17 -14.31 1.22
CA ARG A 38 1.90 -14.88 2.54
C ARG A 38 0.70 -14.16 3.12
N GLU A 39 -0.20 -14.90 3.74
CA GLU A 39 -1.42 -14.35 4.33
C GLU A 39 -1.18 -13.70 5.69
N ASP A 40 -0.09 -14.08 6.37
CA ASP A 40 0.30 -13.58 7.69
C ASP A 40 1.08 -12.26 7.66
N THR A 41 1.35 -11.71 6.47
CA THR A 41 2.06 -10.44 6.24
C THR A 41 1.40 -9.59 5.19
#